data_AF-A0A838YQK5-F1
#
_entry.id   AF-A0A838YQK5-F1
#
_cell.length_a   1.000
_cell.length_b   1.000
_cell.length_c   1.000
_cell.angle_alpha   90.00
_cell.angle_beta   90.00
_cell.angle_gamma   90.00
#
_symmetry.space_group_name_H-M   'P 1'
#
loop_
_entity.id
_entity.type
_entity.pdbx_description
1 polymer ?
#
loop_
_entity_poly.entity_id
_entity_poly.type
_entity_poly.pdbx_seq_one_letter_code
_entity_poly.pdbx_strand_id
1 'polypeptide(L)'
;MSGKKKIKRVDLDILERVVDTLYDLGSAKRTVISRNANMSYDKCIKYLDYLESSGFAKQEIDENGFTIFSLTSVGINMAKKKLMPKFEHNNSINEIVIGSVLA
;
A
#
# COMPACT_ATOMS: atom_id res chain seq x y z
N MET A 1 25.46 -12.26 -11.88
CA MET A 1 24.63 -11.11 -12.27
C MET A 1 23.25 -11.62 -12.67
N SER A 2 22.30 -11.64 -11.73
CA SER A 2 20.94 -12.17 -12.01
C SER A 2 20.13 -11.11 -12.75
N GLY A 3 19.87 -11.34 -14.04
CA GLY A 3 19.03 -10.48 -14.86
C GLY A 3 17.67 -10.27 -14.19
N LYS A 4 17.43 -9.05 -13.68
CA LYS A 4 16.14 -8.68 -13.11
C LYS A 4 15.09 -8.78 -14.21
N LYS A 5 14.32 -9.88 -14.24
CA LYS A 5 13.15 -10.04 -15.13
C LYS A 5 12.16 -8.93 -14.78
N LYS A 6 12.17 -7.85 -15.57
CA LYS A 6 11.18 -6.78 -15.52
C LYS A 6 9.79 -7.38 -15.74
N ILE A 7 8.82 -6.91 -14.98
CA ILE A 7 7.44 -7.37 -15.12
C ILE A 7 6.97 -6.97 -16.53
N LYS A 8 6.60 -7.94 -17.38
CA LYS A 8 6.12 -7.67 -18.75
C LYS A 8 4.67 -7.17 -18.77
N ARG A 9 3.87 -7.58 -17.79
CA ARG A 9 2.48 -7.14 -17.56
C ARG A 9 2.25 -7.01 -16.06
N VAL A 10 1.90 -5.81 -15.63
CA VAL A 10 1.62 -5.50 -14.22
C VAL A 10 0.23 -6.02 -13.90
N ASP A 11 0.14 -6.90 -12.92
CA ASP A 11 -1.13 -7.34 -12.36
C ASP A 11 -1.61 -6.27 -11.37
N LEU A 12 -2.71 -5.60 -11.70
CA LEU A 12 -3.22 -4.48 -10.92
C LEU A 12 -3.73 -4.91 -9.54
N ASP A 13 -4.27 -6.13 -9.41
CA ASP A 13 -4.77 -6.65 -8.13
C ASP A 13 -3.62 -6.87 -7.15
N ILE A 14 -2.48 -7.30 -7.68
CA ILE A 14 -1.27 -7.53 -6.89
C ILE A 14 -0.62 -6.21 -6.52
N LEU A 15 -0.58 -5.27 -7.47
CA LEU A 15 -0.09 -3.92 -7.22
C LEU A 15 -0.92 -3.24 -6.12
N GLU A 16 -2.25 -3.33 -6.20
CA GLU A 16 -3.17 -2.85 -5.16
C GLU A 16 -2.82 -3.45 -3.81
N ARG A 17 -2.71 -4.79 -3.73
CA ARG A 17 -2.40 -5.45 -2.46
C ARG A 17 -1.08 -4.99 -1.85
N VAL A 18 -0.03 -4.77 -2.66
CA VAL A 18 1.26 -4.27 -2.17
C VAL A 18 1.14 -2.82 -1.69
N VAL A 19 0.39 -1.99 -2.42
CA VAL A 19 0.16 -0.59 -2.04
C VAL A 19 -0.65 -0.51 -0.75
N ASP A 20 -1.71 -1.31 -0.61
CA ASP A 20 -2.55 -1.38 0.60
C ASP A 20 -1.71 -1.84 1.80
N THR A 21 -0.91 -2.89 1.61
CA THR A 21 0.01 -3.38 2.65
C THR A 21 1.01 -2.31 3.09
N LEU A 22 1.58 -1.55 2.15
CA LEU A 22 2.50 -0.47 2.48
C LEU A 22 1.78 0.73 3.12
N TYR A 23 0.54 1.00 2.72
CA TYR A 23 -0.27 2.06 3.30
C TYR A 23 -0.60 1.77 4.78
N ASP A 24 -0.97 0.52 5.08
CA ASP A 24 -1.31 0.08 6.44
C ASP A 24 -0.09 -0.01 7.35
N LEU A 25 1.06 -0.47 6.82
CA LEU A 25 2.30 -0.61 7.60
C LEU A 25 3.08 0.71 7.73
N GLY A 26 2.88 1.66 6.81
CA GLY A 26 3.65 2.90 6.70
C GLY A 26 5.05 2.68 6.15
N SER A 27 5.91 1.99 6.90
CA SER A 27 7.27 1.60 6.48
C SER A 27 7.61 0.19 6.96
N ALA A 28 8.14 -0.65 6.07
CA ALA A 28 8.39 -2.05 6.40
C ALA A 28 9.51 -2.69 5.58
N LYS A 29 10.11 -3.75 6.13
CA LYS A 29 11.09 -4.59 5.42
C LYS A 29 10.40 -5.44 4.35
N ARG A 30 11.12 -5.78 3.28
CA ARG A 30 10.62 -6.59 2.16
C ARG A 30 9.95 -7.90 2.60
N THR A 31 10.50 -8.57 3.60
CA THR A 31 9.97 -9.83 4.15
C THR A 31 8.63 -9.65 4.85
N VAL A 32 8.47 -8.55 5.59
CA VAL A 32 7.22 -8.19 6.25
C VAL A 32 6.17 -7.84 5.21
N ILE A 33 6.53 -7.09 4.18
CA ILE A 33 5.62 -6.73 3.09
C ILE A 33 5.18 -7.98 2.34
N SER A 34 6.09 -8.88 1.95
CA SER A 34 5.72 -10.11 1.23
C SER A 34 4.77 -11.00 2.03
N ARG A 35 4.97 -11.07 3.36
CA ARG A 35 4.12 -11.85 4.26
C ARG A 35 2.72 -11.25 4.39
N ASN A 36 2.62 -9.94 4.62
CA ASN A 36 1.34 -9.25 4.77
C ASN A 36 0.57 -9.16 3.45
N ALA A 37 1.27 -8.97 2.33
CA ALA A 37 0.68 -8.98 0.99
C ALA A 37 0.39 -10.41 0.48
N ASN A 38 0.56 -11.44 1.31
CA ASN A 38 0.30 -12.85 1.03
C ASN A 38 0.83 -13.29 -0.36
N MET A 39 2.11 -13.06 -0.61
CA MET A 39 2.75 -13.41 -1.87
C MET A 39 4.21 -13.83 -1.68
N SER A 40 4.75 -14.52 -2.70
CA SER A 40 6.16 -14.91 -2.66
C SER A 40 7.08 -13.69 -2.64
N TYR A 41 8.21 -13.83 -1.94
CA TYR A 41 9.22 -12.78 -1.80
C TYR A 41 9.70 -12.24 -3.16
N ASP A 42 10.02 -13.14 -4.10
CA ASP A 42 10.46 -12.78 -5.44
C ASP A 42 9.40 -11.99 -6.23
N LYS A 43 8.12 -12.32 -6.04
CA LYS A 43 7.03 -11.58 -6.67
C LYS A 43 6.91 -10.21 -6.04
N CYS A 44 6.89 -10.14 -4.70
CA CYS A 44 6.83 -8.89 -3.94
C CYS A 44 7.94 -7.91 -4.35
N ILE A 45 9.20 -8.38 -4.45
CA ILE A 45 10.32 -7.53 -4.87
C ILE A 45 10.07 -6.90 -6.23
N LYS A 46 9.56 -7.64 -7.21
CA LYS A 46 9.32 -7.07 -8.53
C LYS A 46 8.30 -5.94 -8.50
N TYR A 47 7.25 -6.08 -7.68
CA TYR A 47 6.23 -5.04 -7.52
C TYR A 47 6.76 -3.84 -6.74
N LEU A 48 7.61 -4.06 -5.73
CA LEU A 48 8.31 -2.99 -5.02
C LEU A 48 9.27 -2.23 -5.93
N ASP A 49 10.11 -2.93 -6.70
CA ASP A 49 11.01 -2.34 -7.70
C ASP A 49 10.20 -1.53 -8.75
N TYR A 50 9.01 -2.01 -9.14
CA TYR A 50 8.13 -1.31 -10.07
C TYR A 50 7.52 -0.04 -9.46
N LEU A 51 7.02 -0.11 -8.22
CA LEU A 51 6.47 1.04 -7.49
C LEU A 51 7.54 2.10 -7.25
N GLU A 52 8.75 1.69 -6.91
CA GLU A 52 9.90 2.57 -6.74
C GLU A 52 10.28 3.25 -8.07
N SER A 53 10.44 2.46 -9.14
CA SER A 53 10.77 2.99 -10.48
C SER A 53 9.70 3.95 -11.02
N SER A 54 8.46 3.81 -10.54
CA SER A 54 7.32 4.65 -10.93
C SER A 54 7.12 5.84 -9.98
N GLY A 55 7.93 5.99 -8.93
CA GLY A 55 7.85 7.10 -7.97
C GLY A 55 6.75 6.99 -6.90
N PHE A 56 6.05 5.86 -6.82
CA PHE A 56 4.99 5.62 -5.84
C PHE A 56 5.51 5.10 -4.50
N ALA A 57 6.66 4.42 -4.50
CA ALA A 57 7.35 3.97 -3.30
C ALA A 57 8.78 4.50 -3.26
N LYS A 58 9.37 4.49 -2.08
CA LYS A 58 10.79 4.78 -1.86
C LYS A 58 11.39 3.70 -0.96
N GLN A 59 12.67 3.43 -1.16
CA GLN A 59 13.45 2.61 -0.24
C GLN A 59 14.39 3.48 0.58
N GLU A 60 14.49 3.18 1.87
CA GLU A 60 15.36 3.87 2.82
C GLU A 60 16.11 2.83 3.66
N ILE A 61 17.20 3.24 4.29
CA ILE A 61 17.93 2.41 5.25
C ILE A 61 17.50 2.86 6.64
N ASP A 62 17.03 1.92 7.46
CA ASP A 62 16.66 2.18 8.86
C ASP A 62 17.91 2.36 9.74
N GLU A 63 17.69 2.77 11.00
CA GLU A 63 18.77 2.99 11.99
C GLU A 63 19.61 1.73 12.26
N ASN A 64 19.10 0.56 11.92
CA ASN A 64 19.76 -0.73 12.10
C ASN A 64 20.43 -1.24 10.81
N GLY A 65 20.47 -0.44 9.74
CA GLY A 65 21.09 -0.79 8.47
C GLY A 65 20.23 -1.66 7.55
N PHE A 66 18.94 -1.83 7.83
CA PHE A 66 18.05 -2.64 6.98
C PHE A 66 17.32 -1.79 5.95
N THR A 67 17.13 -2.35 4.76
CA THR A 67 16.28 -1.73 3.72
C THR A 67 14.80 -1.84 4.09
N ILE A 68 14.16 -0.70 4.24
CA ILE A 68 12.73 -0.54 4.42
C ILE A 68 12.11 0.15 3.20
N PHE A 69 10.86 -0.17 2.90
CA PHE A 69 10.07 0.45 1.85
C PHE A 69 8.90 1.20 2.48
N SER A 70 8.60 2.38 1.93
CA SER A 70 7.44 3.19 2.31
C SER A 70 6.83 3.84 1.06
N LEU A 71 5.55 4.23 1.14
CA LEU A 71 4.92 4.99 0.07
C LEU A 71 5.42 6.44 0.07
N THR A 72 5.57 7.01 -1.13
CA THR A 72 5.73 8.46 -1.28
C THR A 72 4.40 9.17 -1.09
N SER A 73 4.40 10.50 -0.97
CA SER A 73 3.16 11.28 -0.95
C SER A 73 2.28 11.02 -2.19
N VAL A 74 2.91 10.76 -3.35
CA VAL A 74 2.21 10.40 -4.59
C VAL A 74 1.58 9.01 -4.46
N GLY A 75 2.31 8.03 -3.93
CA GLY A 75 1.80 6.68 -3.66
C GLY A 75 0.64 6.68 -2.67
N ILE A 76 0.73 7.46 -1.60
CA ILE A 76 -0.33 7.65 -0.60
C ILE A 76 -1.59 8.23 -1.24
N ASN A 77 -1.44 9.28 -2.06
CA ASN A 77 -2.59 9.89 -2.74
C ASN A 77 -3.24 8.94 -3.74
N MET A 78 -2.44 8.13 -4.45
CA MET A 78 -2.96 7.08 -5.33
C MET A 78 -3.71 6.01 -4.54
N ALA A 79 -3.14 5.51 -3.45
CA ALA A 79 -3.76 4.53 -2.56
C ALA A 79 -5.11 5.06 -2.06
N LYS A 80 -5.14 6.28 -1.53
CA LYS A 80 -6.37 6.93 -1.04
C LYS A 80 -7.43 7.03 -2.13
N LYS A 81 -7.11 7.60 -3.31
CA LYS A 81 -8.09 7.73 -4.41
C LYS A 81 -8.68 6.38 -4.84
N LYS A 82 -7.91 5.31 -4.74
CA LYS A 82 -8.31 3.96 -5.15
C LYS A 82 -9.00 3.17 -4.04
N LEU A 83 -8.70 3.46 -2.78
CA LEU A 83 -9.32 2.87 -1.58
C LEU A 83 -10.61 3.57 -1.16
N MET A 84 -10.76 4.87 -1.44
CA MET A 84 -11.97 5.64 -1.13
C MET A 84 -13.28 5.08 -1.72
N PRO A 85 -13.34 4.53 -2.95
CA PRO A 85 -14.56 3.88 -3.43
C PRO A 85 -14.94 2.58 -2.66
N LYS A 86 -14.07 2.04 -1.80
CA LYS A 86 -14.39 0.90 -0.90
C LYS A 86 -14.85 1.34 0.50
N PHE A 87 -14.65 2.60 0.89
CA PHE A 87 -15.03 3.13 2.22
C PHE A 87 -16.33 3.94 2.22
N GLU A 88 -16.77 4.50 1.09
CA GLU A 88 -18.02 5.29 1.06
C GLU A 88 -19.32 4.45 1.06
N HIS A 89 -19.25 3.12 0.88
CA HIS A 89 -20.45 2.27 0.95
C HIS A 89 -20.79 1.73 2.34
N ASN A 90 -19.98 2.02 3.38
CA ASN A 90 -20.22 1.51 4.75
C ASN A 90 -20.27 2.60 5.82
N ASN A 91 -20.51 3.88 5.46
CA ASN A 91 -20.66 4.94 6.45
C ASN A 91 -21.96 5.76 6.27
N SER A 92 -23.07 5.06 6.08
CA SER A 92 -24.43 5.61 6.23
C SER A 92 -25.18 4.94 7.38
N ILE A 93 -24.57 4.81 8.57
CA ILE A 93 -25.32 4.74 9.84
C ILE A 93 -24.48 5.41 10.92
N ASN A 94 -24.72 6.69 11.17
CA ASN A 94 -24.81 7.31 12.50
C ASN A 94 -25.05 8.82 12.34
N GLU A 95 -26.13 9.19 11.63
CA GLU A 95 -26.88 10.37 12.06
C GLU A 95 -27.69 9.93 13.29
N ILE A 96 -27.07 10.01 14.47
CA ILE A 96 -27.87 10.15 15.69
C ILE A 96 -28.42 11.56 15.64
N VAL A 97 -29.65 11.64 15.13
CA VAL A 97 -30.61 12.68 15.45
C VAL A 97 -30.66 12.77 16.98
N ILE A 98 -29.91 13.69 17.57
CA ILE A 98 -30.23 14.16 18.92
C ILE A 98 -31.42 15.09 18.73
N GLY A 99 -32.59 14.45 18.71
CA GLY A 99 -33.87 15.10 18.66
C GLY A 99 -33.98 16.10 19.79
N SER A 100 -34.54 17.25 19.43
CA SER A 100 -35.20 18.15 20.35
C SER A 100 -36.15 17.37 21.26
N VAL A 101 -35.89 17.44 22.56
CA VAL A 101 -36.88 17.29 23.62
C VAL A 101 -36.69 18.57 24.45
N LEU A 102 -37.37 19.67 24.13
CA LEU A 102 -38.72 20.02 24.63
C LEU A 102 -38.90 19.73 26.13
N ALA A 103 -38.64 20.72 26.97
CA ALA A 103 -39.56 21.27 27.98
C ALA A 103 -38.84 22.36 28.80
#